data_AF-A0A940KNU2-F1
#
_entry.id   AF-A0A940KNU2-F1
#
_cell.length_a   1.000
_cell.length_b   1.000
_cell.length_c   1.000
_cell.angle_alpha   90.00
_cell.angle_beta   90.00
_cell.angle_gamma   90.00
#
_symmetry.space_group_name_H-M   'P 1'
#
loop_
_entity.id
_entity.type
_entity.pdbx_description
1 polymer ?
#
loop_
_entity_poly.entity_id
_entity_poly.type
_entity_poly.pdbx_seq_one_letter_code
_entity_poly.pdbx_strand_id
1 'polypeptide(L)'
;IVNIRPEQTIQWPLNSEELLELGVRNTKRKYPLSLFEQEVDGIPIHFVVESHFYAPNILFELLREKPSPESKGMLIGLPNRHAAMVHHIADWKVLEAIHRMIPAIHGMNKDGPGAVSDKLYWLYNGNMVTLPYRIDEGNIHFDPPEDFIGVLRELEADGVG
;
A
#
# COMPACT_ATOMS: atom_id res chain seq x y z
N ILE A 1 10.60 -2.40 18.86
CA ILE A 1 9.77 -3.57 18.50
C ILE A 1 10.57 -4.79 18.93
N VAL A 2 10.02 -5.66 19.78
CA VAL A 2 10.66 -6.92 20.17
C VAL A 2 10.11 -8.01 19.25
N ASN A 3 10.99 -8.66 18.48
CA ASN A 3 10.58 -9.79 17.66
C ASN A 3 10.33 -11.01 18.56
N ILE A 4 9.18 -11.65 18.38
CA ILE A 4 8.84 -12.91 19.05
C ILE A 4 9.51 -14.04 18.28
N ARG A 5 10.33 -14.85 18.96
CA ARG A 5 10.94 -16.06 18.39
C ARG A 5 10.03 -17.28 18.57
N PRO A 6 10.14 -18.31 17.73
CA PRO A 6 9.33 -19.53 17.85
C PRO A 6 9.45 -20.20 19.24
N GLU A 7 10.59 -20.10 19.90
CA GLU A 7 10.78 -20.70 21.23
C GLU A 7 9.96 -19.98 22.30
N GLN A 8 9.64 -18.70 22.09
CA GLN A 8 8.82 -17.90 22.98
C GLN A 8 7.32 -18.20 22.80
N THR A 9 6.92 -18.92 21.75
CA THR A 9 5.53 -19.25 21.48
C THR A 9 5.06 -20.59 22.05
N ILE A 10 5.99 -21.38 22.60
CA ILE A 10 5.74 -22.75 23.12
C ILE A 10 4.66 -22.78 24.21
N GLN A 11 4.45 -21.66 24.92
CA GLN A 11 3.46 -21.57 26.00
C GLN A 11 2.02 -21.48 25.51
N TRP A 12 1.80 -21.15 24.22
CA TRP A 12 0.46 -21.13 23.64
C TRP A 12 0.15 -22.45 22.94
N PRO A 13 -1.08 -22.98 23.06
CA PRO A 13 -1.48 -24.24 22.44
C PRO A 13 -1.74 -24.13 20.93
N LEU A 14 -1.24 -23.06 20.30
CA LEU A 14 -1.50 -22.71 18.90
C LEU A 14 -0.20 -22.80 18.11
N ASN A 15 -0.30 -23.20 16.85
CA ASN A 15 0.83 -23.18 15.94
C ASN A 15 1.18 -21.74 15.52
N SER A 16 2.30 -21.57 14.81
CA SER A 16 2.80 -20.24 14.43
C SER A 16 1.84 -19.44 13.55
N GLU A 17 1.13 -20.12 12.64
CA GLU A 17 0.16 -19.50 11.75
C GLU A 17 -1.09 -19.05 12.53
N GLU A 18 -1.62 -19.91 13.39
CA GLU A 18 -2.74 -19.58 14.29
C GLU A 18 -2.41 -18.42 15.24
N LEU A 19 -1.18 -18.36 15.75
CA LEU A 19 -0.73 -17.26 16.59
C LEU A 19 -0.59 -15.95 15.81
N LEU A 20 -0.08 -16.01 14.58
CA LEU A 20 -0.02 -14.85 13.69
C LEU A 20 -1.44 -14.33 13.41
N GLU A 21 -2.37 -15.20 13.05
CA GLU A 21 -3.76 -14.84 12.81
C GLU A 21 -4.43 -14.23 14.04
N LEU A 22 -4.21 -14.83 15.22
CA LEU A 22 -4.69 -14.30 16.49
C LEU A 22 -4.10 -12.92 16.77
N GLY A 23 -2.80 -12.73 16.53
CA GLY A 23 -2.11 -11.46 16.66
C GLY A 23 -2.69 -10.37 15.76
N VAL A 24 -2.84 -10.66 14.46
CA VAL A 24 -3.46 -9.75 13.47
C VAL A 24 -4.86 -9.35 13.90
N ARG A 25 -5.69 -10.32 14.31
CA ARG A 25 -7.05 -10.07 14.80
C ARG A 25 -7.08 -9.22 16.06
N ASN A 26 -6.19 -9.47 17.01
CA ASN A 26 -6.07 -8.69 18.24
C ASN A 26 -5.67 -7.24 17.95
N THR A 27 -4.71 -7.04 17.06
CA THR A 27 -4.27 -5.71 16.61
C THR A 27 -5.42 -4.96 15.96
N LYS A 28 -6.12 -5.58 14.99
CA LYS A 28 -7.27 -4.96 14.32
C LYS A 28 -8.37 -4.53 15.29
N ARG A 29 -8.71 -5.37 16.28
CA ARG A 29 -9.73 -5.04 17.29
C ARG A 29 -9.30 -3.87 18.18
N LYS A 30 -8.02 -3.78 18.51
CA LYS A 30 -7.50 -2.77 19.45
C LYS A 30 -7.18 -1.44 18.75
N TYR A 31 -6.81 -1.50 17.48
CA TYR A 31 -6.31 -0.41 16.67
C TYR A 31 -7.04 -0.40 15.32
N PRO A 32 -8.31 0.05 15.28
CA PRO A 32 -9.04 0.15 14.03
C PRO A 32 -8.40 1.21 13.14
N LEU A 33 -8.16 0.84 11.88
CA LEU A 33 -7.57 1.74 10.89
C LEU A 33 -8.61 2.78 10.48
N SER A 34 -8.19 4.04 10.44
CA SER A 34 -9.00 5.15 9.95
C SER A 34 -8.45 5.58 8.60
N LEU A 35 -9.23 5.35 7.55
CA LEU A 35 -8.95 5.88 6.22
C LEU A 35 -9.56 7.28 6.14
N PHE A 36 -8.78 8.25 5.69
CA PHE A 36 -9.34 9.52 5.23
C PHE A 36 -8.86 9.78 3.81
N GLU A 37 -9.77 10.32 3.01
CA GLU A 37 -9.44 10.78 1.68
C GLU A 37 -8.86 12.19 1.78
N GLN A 38 -7.74 12.39 1.11
CA GLN A 38 -7.20 13.72 0.87
C GLN A 38 -7.04 13.90 -0.63
N GLU A 39 -7.61 14.98 -1.13
CA GLU A 39 -7.37 15.41 -2.50
C GLU A 39 -5.99 16.05 -2.58
N VAL A 40 -5.12 15.51 -3.45
CA VAL A 40 -3.81 16.07 -3.76
C VAL A 40 -3.82 16.51 -5.21
N ASP A 41 -3.93 17.82 -5.43
CA ASP A 41 -4.02 18.45 -6.76
C ASP A 41 -5.10 17.81 -7.67
N GLY A 42 -6.31 17.59 -7.16
CA GLY A 42 -7.43 17.01 -7.93
C GLY A 42 -7.51 15.48 -7.91
N ILE A 43 -6.55 14.79 -7.30
CA ILE A 43 -6.50 13.32 -7.22
C ILE A 43 -6.85 12.85 -5.81
N PRO A 44 -7.90 12.03 -5.63
CA PRO A 44 -8.21 11.45 -4.34
C PRO A 44 -7.16 10.39 -3.98
N ILE A 45 -6.47 10.61 -2.87
CA ILE A 45 -5.56 9.64 -2.27
C ILE A 45 -6.09 9.28 -0.89
N HIS A 46 -6.26 7.99 -0.64
CA HIS A 46 -6.64 7.50 0.68
C HIS A 46 -5.39 7.36 1.54
N PHE A 47 -5.37 8.10 2.64
CA PHE A 47 -4.32 8.03 3.63
C PHE A 47 -4.81 7.22 4.82
N VAL A 48 -3.97 6.30 5.27
CA VAL A 48 -4.10 5.66 6.56
C VAL A 48 -3.05 6.27 7.46
N VAL A 49 -3.44 7.24 8.28
CA VAL A 49 -2.55 7.83 9.29
C VAL A 49 -3.01 7.36 10.66
N GLU A 50 -2.09 6.76 11.40
CA GLU A 50 -2.38 6.20 12.70
C GLU A 50 -1.45 6.77 13.78
N SER A 51 -2.03 7.04 14.95
CA SER A 51 -1.27 7.43 16.15
C SER A 51 -0.47 6.26 16.73
N HIS A 52 -0.86 5.02 16.44
CA HIS A 52 -0.12 3.82 16.81
C HIS A 52 0.66 3.30 15.59
N PHE A 53 1.73 2.55 15.83
CA PHE A 53 2.73 2.19 14.82
C PHE A 53 2.27 1.11 13.82
N TYR A 54 0.97 1.02 13.51
CA TYR A 54 0.36 -0.12 12.81
C TYR A 54 -0.32 0.26 11.49
N ALA A 55 -0.10 1.46 10.95
CA ALA A 55 -0.66 1.86 9.65
C ALA A 55 -0.38 0.85 8.51
N PRO A 56 0.81 0.20 8.42
CA PRO A 56 1.05 -0.82 7.39
C PRO A 56 0.15 -2.06 7.48
N ASN A 57 -0.52 -2.30 8.60
CA ASN A 57 -1.45 -3.43 8.73
C ASN A 57 -2.69 -3.29 7.85
N ILE A 58 -2.93 -2.12 7.23
CA ILE A 58 -3.94 -1.97 6.18
C ILE A 58 -3.76 -3.01 5.07
N LEU A 59 -2.53 -3.43 4.82
CA LEU A 59 -2.22 -4.44 3.83
C LEU A 59 -2.93 -5.78 4.12
N PHE A 60 -3.09 -6.17 5.38
CA PHE A 60 -3.83 -7.40 5.72
C PHE A 60 -5.33 -7.28 5.40
N GLU A 61 -5.88 -6.07 5.41
CA GLU A 61 -7.27 -5.84 5.02
C GLU A 61 -7.40 -5.91 3.51
N LEU A 62 -6.56 -5.17 2.79
CA LEU A 62 -6.58 -5.09 1.34
C LEU A 62 -6.27 -6.43 0.65
N LEU A 63 -5.34 -7.23 1.18
CA LEU A 63 -5.05 -8.58 0.67
C LEU A 63 -6.23 -9.56 0.84
N ARG A 64 -7.14 -9.28 1.77
CA ARG A 64 -8.32 -10.11 2.04
C ARG A 64 -9.57 -9.61 1.32
N GLU A 65 -9.53 -8.41 0.74
CA GLU A 65 -10.62 -7.93 -0.08
C GLU A 65 -10.74 -8.79 -1.34
N LYS A 66 -11.98 -9.19 -1.65
CA LYS A 66 -12.23 -9.90 -2.90
C LYS A 66 -12.13 -8.87 -4.04
N PRO A 67 -11.19 -9.02 -4.97
CA PRO A 67 -11.09 -8.11 -6.10
C PRO A 67 -12.40 -8.18 -6.90
N SER A 68 -12.96 -7.01 -7.23
CA SER A 68 -14.01 -6.93 -8.24
C SER A 68 -13.40 -7.35 -9.59
N PRO A 69 -14.09 -8.12 -10.45
CA PRO A 69 -13.60 -8.45 -11.78
C PRO A 69 -13.25 -7.22 -12.65
N GLU A 70 -13.89 -6.09 -12.37
CA GLU A 70 -13.67 -4.82 -13.07
C GLU A 70 -12.52 -4.00 -12.47
N SER A 71 -12.02 -4.38 -11.29
CA SER A 71 -10.94 -3.66 -10.61
C SER A 71 -9.63 -3.84 -11.36
N LYS A 72 -8.95 -2.73 -11.66
CA LYS A 72 -7.56 -2.74 -12.15
C LYS A 72 -6.54 -2.77 -11.01
N GLY A 73 -6.99 -3.02 -9.78
CA GLY A 73 -6.16 -3.05 -8.59
C GLY A 73 -5.99 -1.69 -7.93
N MET A 74 -4.97 -1.57 -7.08
CA MET A 74 -4.72 -0.40 -6.24
C MET A 74 -3.23 -0.10 -6.18
N LEU A 75 -2.87 1.18 -6.17
CA LEU A 75 -1.54 1.63 -5.82
C LEU A 75 -1.39 1.70 -4.30
N ILE A 76 -0.27 1.20 -3.78
CA ILE A 76 0.02 1.13 -2.35
C ILE A 76 1.41 1.72 -2.08
N GLY A 77 1.48 2.64 -1.12
CA GLY A 77 2.71 3.17 -0.55
C GLY A 77 2.77 2.94 0.96
N LEU A 78 3.91 2.48 1.47
CA LEU A 78 4.12 2.20 2.90
C LEU A 78 5.37 2.93 3.42
N PRO A 79 5.38 4.28 3.42
CA PRO A 79 6.57 5.06 3.73
C PRO A 79 7.13 4.76 5.12
N ASN A 80 6.27 4.69 6.14
CA ASN A 80 6.69 4.47 7.52
C ASN A 80 5.57 3.79 8.33
N ARG A 81 5.87 3.41 9.58
CA ARG A 81 4.91 2.71 10.45
C ARG A 81 3.67 3.53 10.86
N HIS A 82 3.64 4.82 10.55
CA HIS A 82 2.55 5.74 10.88
C HIS A 82 1.65 6.07 9.70
N ALA A 83 2.09 5.76 8.47
CA ALA A 83 1.40 6.17 7.27
C ALA A 83 1.40 5.05 6.22
N ALA A 84 0.23 4.82 5.63
CA ALA A 84 0.07 4.13 4.37
C ALA A 84 -0.72 5.01 3.40
N MET A 85 -0.43 4.87 2.12
CA MET A 85 -1.10 5.57 1.02
C MET A 85 -1.72 4.53 0.10
N VAL A 86 -2.97 4.76 -0.28
CA VAL A 86 -3.76 3.84 -1.07
C VAL A 86 -4.51 4.63 -2.15
N HIS A 87 -4.49 4.14 -3.38
CA HIS A 87 -5.25 4.74 -4.48
C HIS A 87 -5.83 3.65 -5.37
N HIS A 88 -7.14 3.65 -5.56
CA HIS A 88 -7.80 2.70 -6.45
C HIS A 88 -7.58 3.09 -7.91
N ILE A 89 -7.24 2.10 -8.74
CA ILE A 89 -7.05 2.31 -10.18
C ILE A 89 -8.41 2.18 -10.86
N ALA A 90 -9.02 3.31 -11.19
CA ALA A 90 -10.32 3.39 -11.85
C ALA A 90 -10.23 3.90 -13.30
N ASP A 91 -9.32 4.84 -13.57
CA ASP A 91 -9.17 5.49 -14.86
C ASP A 91 -7.69 5.88 -15.12
N TRP A 92 -7.45 6.54 -16.25
CA TRP A 92 -6.14 7.05 -16.66
C TRP A 92 -5.46 7.98 -15.63
N LYS A 93 -6.21 8.61 -14.72
CA LYS A 93 -5.64 9.50 -13.69
C LYS A 93 -4.72 8.77 -12.71
N VAL A 94 -4.64 7.44 -12.79
CA VAL A 94 -3.61 6.64 -12.12
C VAL A 94 -2.19 7.16 -12.39
N LEU A 95 -1.89 7.69 -13.58
CA LEU A 95 -0.56 8.26 -13.84
C LEU A 95 -0.30 9.53 -13.03
N GLU A 96 -1.32 10.38 -12.87
CA GLU A 96 -1.24 11.54 -12.00
C GLU A 96 -1.06 11.11 -10.54
N ALA A 97 -1.81 10.09 -10.10
CA ALA A 97 -1.65 9.51 -8.77
C ALA A 97 -0.21 9.00 -8.55
N ILE A 98 0.39 8.28 -9.50
CA ILE A 98 1.79 7.81 -9.42
C ILE A 98 2.75 8.99 -9.22
N HIS A 99 2.62 10.05 -10.03
CA HIS A 99 3.46 11.24 -9.93
C HIS A 99 3.32 11.98 -8.60
N ARG A 100 2.17 11.89 -7.92
CA ARG A 100 1.96 12.47 -6.58
C ARG A 100 2.41 11.56 -5.45
N MET A 101 2.14 10.26 -5.58
CA MET A 101 2.47 9.27 -4.55
C MET A 101 3.97 9.07 -4.42
N ILE A 102 4.73 9.00 -5.52
CA ILE A 102 6.17 8.74 -5.47
C ILE A 102 6.95 9.74 -4.59
N PRO A 103 6.85 11.07 -4.79
CA PRO A 103 7.55 12.04 -3.95
C PRO A 103 7.07 12.01 -2.50
N ALA A 104 5.77 11.81 -2.27
CA ALA A 104 5.20 11.72 -0.93
C ALA A 104 5.73 10.50 -0.17
N ILE A 105 5.73 9.31 -0.80
CA ILE A 105 6.28 8.08 -0.22
C ILE A 105 7.77 8.27 0.08
N HIS A 106 8.54 8.78 -0.89
CA HIS A 106 9.98 8.97 -0.71
C HIS A 106 10.30 9.94 0.43
N GLY A 107 9.62 11.10 0.49
CA GLY A 107 9.80 12.10 1.54
C GLY A 107 9.39 11.55 2.92
N MET A 108 8.21 10.94 3.02
CA MET A 108 7.71 10.37 4.28
C MET A 108 8.55 9.18 4.78
N ASN A 109 9.19 8.42 3.87
CA ASN A 109 10.11 7.35 4.24
C ASN A 109 11.45 7.89 4.77
N LYS A 110 12.00 8.89 4.08
CA LYS A 110 13.30 9.49 4.41
C LYS A 110 13.26 10.33 5.68
N ASP A 111 12.24 11.18 5.82
CA ASP A 111 12.17 12.19 6.88
C ASP A 111 11.31 11.74 8.07
N GLY A 112 10.50 10.69 7.90
CA GLY A 112 9.60 10.18 8.93
C GLY A 112 10.24 9.17 9.88
N PRO A 113 9.84 9.13 11.17
CA PRO A 113 10.34 8.12 12.10
C PRO A 113 9.77 6.73 11.78
N GLY A 114 10.64 5.72 11.76
CA GLY A 114 10.22 4.33 11.54
C GLY A 114 9.90 4.01 10.09
N ALA A 115 10.84 4.35 9.20
CA ALA A 115 10.84 3.98 7.79
C ALA A 115 10.47 2.51 7.58
N VAL A 116 9.60 2.24 6.61
CA VAL A 116 9.16 0.90 6.23
C VAL A 116 9.59 0.59 4.80
N SER A 117 9.09 1.34 3.82
CA SER A 117 9.48 1.18 2.41
C SER A 117 9.31 2.49 1.66
N ASP A 118 10.29 2.86 0.84
CA ASP A 118 10.17 3.95 -0.12
C ASP A 118 9.49 3.50 -1.41
N LYS A 119 9.14 2.22 -1.57
CA LYS A 119 8.64 1.69 -2.85
C LYS A 119 7.16 1.98 -3.06
N LEU A 120 6.78 2.03 -4.35
CA LEU A 120 5.40 1.98 -4.80
C LEU A 120 5.06 0.55 -5.19
N TYR A 121 3.85 0.11 -4.84
CA TYR A 121 3.36 -1.23 -5.16
C TYR A 121 2.02 -1.16 -5.89
N TRP A 122 1.77 -2.16 -6.73
CA TRP A 122 0.48 -2.45 -7.33
C TRP A 122 -0.08 -3.71 -6.69
N LEU A 123 -1.21 -3.58 -6.01
CA LEU A 123 -1.98 -4.71 -5.51
C LEU A 123 -3.04 -5.07 -6.54
N TYR A 124 -2.91 -6.26 -7.14
CA TYR A 124 -3.83 -6.76 -8.15
C TYR A 124 -4.07 -8.26 -7.99
N ASN A 125 -5.34 -8.65 -7.95
CA ASN A 125 -5.76 -10.03 -7.74
C ASN A 125 -5.06 -10.71 -6.55
N GLY A 126 -4.92 -9.98 -5.43
CA GLY A 126 -4.25 -10.47 -4.21
C GLY A 126 -2.72 -10.53 -4.30
N ASN A 127 -2.13 -10.16 -5.44
CA ASN A 127 -0.67 -10.13 -5.63
C ASN A 127 -0.15 -8.70 -5.50
N MET A 128 0.94 -8.54 -4.77
CA MET A 128 1.63 -7.27 -4.64
C MET A 128 2.86 -7.25 -5.54
N VAL A 129 2.85 -6.39 -6.55
CA VAL A 129 3.94 -6.19 -7.50
C VAL A 129 4.62 -4.86 -7.18
N THR A 130 5.95 -4.84 -7.10
CA THR A 130 6.67 -3.56 -6.97
C THR A 130 6.60 -2.83 -8.30
N LEU A 131 6.30 -1.52 -8.27
CA LEU A 131 6.37 -0.64 -9.43
C LEU A 131 7.69 0.15 -9.38
N PRO A 132 8.71 -0.23 -10.16
CA PRO A 132 10.02 0.40 -10.11
C PRO A 132 9.97 1.87 -10.50
N TYR A 133 10.69 2.68 -9.74
CA TYR A 133 10.91 4.08 -10.09
C TYR A 133 12.26 4.56 -9.58
N ARG A 134 12.74 5.67 -10.14
CA ARG A 134 13.89 6.44 -9.65
C ARG A 134 13.52 7.93 -9.62
N ILE A 135 14.10 8.64 -8.67
CA ILE A 135 14.02 10.11 -8.62
C ILE A 135 15.42 10.65 -8.94
N ASP A 136 15.54 11.45 -9.98
CA ASP A 136 16.80 12.07 -10.42
C ASP A 136 16.60 13.57 -10.67
N GLU A 137 17.32 14.41 -9.93
CA GLU A 137 17.20 15.88 -9.98
C GLU A 137 15.74 16.40 -9.88
N GLY A 138 14.87 15.69 -9.14
CA GLY A 138 13.45 16.02 -8.99
C GLY A 138 12.55 15.46 -10.08
N ASN A 139 13.10 14.80 -11.11
CA ASN A 139 12.35 14.08 -12.12
C ASN A 139 12.08 12.64 -11.70
N ILE A 140 10.88 12.15 -11.99
CA ILE A 140 10.47 10.77 -11.72
C ILE A 140 10.70 9.95 -13.00
N HIS A 141 11.56 8.94 -12.91
CA HIS A 141 11.70 7.90 -13.92
C HIS A 141 10.91 6.69 -13.48
N PHE A 142 9.84 6.37 -14.20
CA PHE A 142 8.95 5.26 -13.89
C PHE A 142 9.13 4.14 -14.92
N ASP A 143 9.43 2.92 -14.46
CA ASP A 143 9.69 1.75 -15.31
C ASP A 143 8.74 0.61 -14.93
N PRO A 144 7.45 0.70 -15.34
CA PRO A 144 6.43 -0.26 -14.92
C PRO A 144 6.64 -1.64 -15.55
N PRO A 145 6.31 -2.73 -14.84
CA PRO A 145 6.28 -4.08 -15.40
C PRO A 145 5.30 -4.20 -16.58
N GLU A 146 5.55 -5.14 -17.50
CA GLU A 146 4.70 -5.36 -18.70
C GLU A 146 3.22 -5.52 -18.37
N ASP A 147 2.89 -6.28 -17.31
CA ASP A 147 1.50 -6.47 -16.87
C ASP A 147 0.82 -5.16 -16.49
N PHE A 148 1.55 -4.24 -15.84
CA PHE A 148 1.03 -2.93 -15.48
C PHE A 148 0.88 -2.03 -16.71
N ILE A 149 1.81 -2.14 -17.68
CA ILE A 149 1.67 -1.45 -18.98
C ILE A 149 0.39 -1.91 -19.70
N GLY A 150 0.07 -3.20 -19.63
CA GLY A 150 -1.19 -3.73 -20.16
C GLY A 150 -2.42 -3.02 -19.58
N VAL A 151 -2.45 -2.86 -18.25
CA VAL A 151 -3.53 -2.13 -17.56
C VAL A 151 -3.61 -0.67 -18.00
N LEU A 152 -2.48 0.02 -18.13
CA LEU A 152 -2.47 1.42 -18.59
C LEU A 152 -3.05 1.58 -19.99
N ARG A 153 -2.75 0.64 -20.90
CA ARG A 153 -3.30 0.64 -22.27
C ARG A 153 -4.81 0.40 -22.30
N GLU A 154 -5.31 -0.48 -21.45
CA GLU A 154 -6.77 -0.70 -21.32
C GLU A 154 -7.47 0.56 -20.83
N LEU A 155 -6.93 1.21 -19.80
CA LEU A 155 -7.48 2.46 -19.25
C LEU A 155 -7.44 3.62 -20.25
N GLU A 156 -6.40 3.69 -21.08
CA GLU A 156 -6.31 4.68 -22.16
C GLU A 156 -7.40 4.45 -23.22
N ALA A 157 -7.66 3.20 -23.61
CA ALA A 157 -8.72 2.87 -24.56
C ALA A 157 -10.13 3.19 -24.02
N ASP A 158 -10.37 2.94 -22.73
CA ASP A 158 -11.65 3.22 -22.06
C ASP A 158 -11.88 4.74 -21.86
N GLY A 159 -10.81 5.54 -21.72
CA GLY A 159 -10.87 6.99 -21.54
C GLY A 159 -11.02 7.82 -22.83
N VAL A 160 -10.97 7.18 -24.01
CA VAL A 160 -11.14 7.83 -25.33
C VAL A 160 -12.60 7.72 -25.83
N GLY A 161 -13.54 7.33 -24.97
CA GLY A 161 -14.99 7.25 -25.25
C GLY A 161 -15.75 8.57 -25.15
#